data_AF-A0A3P3PZF7-F1
#
_entry.id   AF-A0A3P3PZF7-F1
#
_cell.length_a   1.000
_cell.length_b   1.000
_cell.length_c   1.000
_cell.angle_alpha   90.00
_cell.angle_beta   90.00
_cell.angle_gamma   90.00
#
_symmetry.space_group_name_H-M   'P 1'
#
loop_
_entity.id
_entity.type
_entity.pdbx_description
1 polymer ?
#
loop_
_entity_poly.entity_id
_entity_poly.type
_entity_poly.pdbx_seq_one_letter_code
_entity_poly.pdbx_strand_id
1 'polypeptide(L)' 'MTDAMKELYDIFKEESKDKWIKEGRREGIKEGRKEGVINTLLMLVKDGIISVEDAAKRANLSVGTFQKYLNEKM' A
#
# COMPACT_ATOMS: atom_id res chain seq x y z
N MET A 1 -6.80 -35.39 -20.59
CA MET A 1 -7.04 -35.04 -19.17
C MET A 1 -8.28 -35.79 -18.74
N THR A 2 -8.17 -36.74 -17.81
CA THR A 2 -9.33 -37.51 -17.30
C THR A 2 -10.30 -36.58 -16.58
N ASP A 3 -11.56 -36.95 -16.45
CA ASP A 3 -12.56 -36.08 -15.81
C ASP A 3 -12.22 -35.80 -14.34
N ALA A 4 -11.67 -36.79 -13.62
CA ALA A 4 -11.11 -36.60 -12.29
C ALA A 4 -9.94 -35.59 -12.23
N MET A 5 -9.12 -35.49 -13.28
CA MET A 5 -8.01 -34.53 -13.34
C MET A 5 -8.51 -33.11 -13.65
N LYS A 6 -9.61 -32.96 -14.40
CA LYS A 6 -10.25 -31.65 -14.62
C LYS A 6 -10.89 -31.12 -13.34
N GLU A 7 -11.60 -31.97 -12.61
CA GLU A 7 -12.22 -31.61 -11.32
C GLU A 7 -11.16 -31.13 -10.31
N LEU A 8 -10.03 -31.85 -10.20
CA LEU A 8 -8.93 -31.44 -9.33
C LEU A 8 -8.33 -30.08 -9.72
N TYR A 9 -8.20 -29.82 -11.03
CA TYR A 9 -7.70 -28.56 -11.54
C TYR A 9 -8.64 -27.39 -11.24
N ASP A 10 -9.95 -27.60 -11.41
CA ASP A 10 -10.96 -26.57 -11.14
C ASP A 10 -11.03 -26.22 -9.65
N ILE A 11 -10.99 -27.22 -8.76
CA ILE A 11 -10.91 -27.01 -7.31
C ILE A 11 -9.66 -26.20 -6.95
N PHE A 12 -8.49 -26.60 -7.46
CA PHE A 12 -7.24 -25.90 -7.19
C PHE A 12 -7.26 -24.44 -7.70
N LYS A 13 -7.87 -24.21 -8.87
CA LYS A 13 -8.00 -22.90 -9.49
C LYS A 13 -8.93 -21.98 -8.71
N GLU A 14 -10.05 -22.49 -8.22
CA GLU A 14 -10.99 -21.74 -7.38
C GLU A 14 -10.37 -21.37 -6.03
N GLU A 15 -9.77 -22.33 -5.32
CA GLU A 15 -9.09 -22.06 -4.05
C GLU A 15 -7.94 -21.06 -4.20
N SER A 16 -7.20 -21.15 -5.31
CA SER A 16 -6.15 -20.20 -5.64
C SER A 16 -6.74 -18.80 -5.83
N LYS A 17 -7.78 -18.64 -6.66
CA LYS A 17 -8.42 -17.34 -6.92
C LYS A 17 -8.82 -16.62 -5.64
N ASP A 18 -9.46 -17.32 -4.72
CA ASP A 18 -9.92 -16.73 -3.46
C ASP A 18 -8.77 -16.26 -2.58
N LYS A 19 -7.69 -17.06 -2.51
CA LYS A 19 -6.47 -16.66 -1.79
C LYS A 19 -5.84 -15.41 -2.40
N TRP A 20 -5.70 -15.37 -3.73
CA TRP A 20 -5.13 -14.22 -4.45
C TRP A 20 -5.96 -12.94 -4.28
N ILE A 21 -7.30 -13.03 -4.34
CA ILE A 21 -8.18 -11.87 -4.13
C ILE A 21 -8.08 -11.35 -2.70
N LYS A 22 -8.10 -12.25 -1.70
CA LYS A 22 -7.98 -11.86 -0.29
C LYS A 22 -6.65 -11.19 -0.01
N GLU A 23 -5.56 -11.75 -0.52
CA GLU A 23 -4.22 -11.22 -0.35
C GLU A 23 -4.05 -9.87 -1.06
N GLY A 24 -4.53 -9.75 -2.30
CA GLY A 24 -4.52 -8.50 -3.05
C GLY A 24 -5.30 -7.39 -2.33
N ARG A 25 -6.47 -7.71 -1.77
CA ARG A 25 -7.25 -6.76 -0.97
C ARG A 25 -6.50 -6.34 0.30
N ARG A 26 -5.84 -7.29 0.98
CA ARG A 26 -5.08 -7.04 2.20
C ARG A 26 -3.89 -6.11 1.95
N GLU A 27 -3.09 -6.39 0.92
CA GLU A 27 -1.96 -5.53 0.54
C GLU A 27 -2.43 -4.17 -0.01
N GLY A 28 -3.52 -4.13 -0.78
CA GLY A 28 -4.11 -2.87 -1.24
C GLY A 28 -4.57 -1.96 -0.10
N ILE A 29 -5.21 -2.51 0.94
CA ILE A 29 -5.59 -1.75 2.16
C ILE A 29 -4.34 -1.24 2.88
N LYS A 30 -3.30 -2.07 2.97
CA LYS A 30 -2.05 -1.73 3.66
C LYS A 30 -1.32 -0.59 2.95
N GLU A 31 -1.16 -0.68 1.63
CA GLU A 31 -0.49 0.39 0.87
C GLU A 31 -1.34 1.66 0.85
N GLY A 32 -2.67 1.55 0.66
CA GLY A 32 -3.56 2.71 0.69
C GLY A 32 -3.54 3.44 2.04
N ARG A 33 -3.45 2.72 3.17
CA ARG A 33 -3.26 3.34 4.49
C ARG A 33 -1.93 4.08 4.60
N LYS A 34 -0.85 3.46 4.12
CA LYS A 34 0.49 4.07 4.13
C LYS A 34 0.54 5.34 3.28
N GLU A 35 -0.01 5.30 2.08
CA GLU A 35 -0.13 6.49 1.22
C GLU A 35 -1.01 7.57 1.85
N GLY A 36 -2.13 7.20 2.47
CA GLY A 36 -3.01 8.15 3.16
C GLY A 36 -2.32 8.88 4.32
N VAL A 37 -1.51 8.15 5.11
CA VAL A 37 -0.68 8.74 6.18
C VAL A 37 0.34 9.72 5.58
N ILE A 38 1.07 9.32 4.53
CA ILE A 38 2.06 10.19 3.88
C ILE A 38 1.37 11.46 3.34
N ASN A 39 0.26 11.34 2.62
CA ASN A 39 -0.47 12.50 2.08
C ASN A 39 -0.95 13.45 3.19
N THR A 40 -1.43 12.90 4.30
CA THR A 40 -1.83 13.72 5.47
C THR A 40 -0.65 14.51 6.02
N LEU A 41 0.49 13.84 6.19
CA LEU A 41 1.71 14.50 6.68
C LEU A 41 2.23 15.57 5.70
N LEU A 42 2.13 15.34 4.39
CA LEU A 42 2.49 16.35 3.38
C LEU A 42 1.63 17.62 3.52
N MET A 43 0.31 17.47 3.71
CA MET A 43 -0.59 18.61 3.94
C MET A 43 -0.26 19.37 5.23
N LEU A 44 0.02 18.66 6.33
CA LEU A 44 0.37 19.29 7.60
C LEU A 44 1.69 20.08 7.53
N VAL A 45 2.67 19.60 6.76
CA VAL A 45 3.91 20.35 6.51
C VAL A 45 3.63 21.58 5.66
N LYS A 46 2.80 21.45 4.62
CA LYS A 46 2.41 22.57 3.76
C LYS A 46 1.69 23.67 4.57
N ASP A 47 0.84 23.27 5.50
CA ASP A 47 0.11 24.19 6.38
C ASP A 47 1.01 24.77 7.49
N GLY A 48 2.28 24.36 7.57
CA GLY A 48 3.23 24.82 8.58
C GLY A 48 2.94 24.31 9.99
N ILE A 49 2.08 23.28 10.13
CA ILE A 49 1.65 22.72 11.42
C ILE A 49 2.75 21.85 12.03
N ILE A 50 3.49 21.12 11.20
CA ILE A 50 4.63 20.28 11.60
C ILE A 50 5.83 20.53 10.70
N SER A 51 7.03 20.22 11.18
CA SER A 51 8.25 20.31 10.38
C SER A 51 8.39 19.12 9.41
N VAL A 52 9.25 19.27 8.40
CA VAL A 52 9.60 18.19 7.46
C VAL A 52 10.22 17.00 8.21
N GLU A 53 11.06 17.27 9.21
CA GLU A 53 11.73 16.25 10.02
C GLU A 53 10.73 15.43 10.85
N ASP A 54 9.78 16.10 11.50
CA ASP A 54 8.72 15.44 12.27
C ASP A 54 7.83 14.59 11.38
N ALA A 55 7.48 15.10 10.19
CA ALA A 55 6.68 14.39 9.21
C ALA A 55 7.42 13.14 8.67
N ALA A 56 8.70 13.29 8.29
CA ALA A 56 9.52 12.17 7.83
C ALA A 56 9.64 11.07 8.88
N LYS A 57 9.87 11.45 10.16
CA LYS A 57 9.93 10.51 11.28
C LYS A 57 8.61 9.76 11.47
N ARG A 58 7.47 10.46 11.40
CA ARG A 58 6.12 9.86 11.52
C ARG A 58 5.78 8.95 10.34
N ALA A 59 6.29 9.26 9.15
CA ALA A 59 6.16 8.42 7.95
C ALA A 59 7.13 7.22 7.96
N ASN A 60 8.05 7.13 8.94
CA ASN A 60 9.16 6.19 8.95
C ASN A 60 10.02 6.27 7.68
N LEU A 61 10.33 7.50 7.25
CA LEU A 61 11.13 7.81 6.07
C LEU A 61 12.32 8.68 6.46
N SER A 62 13.35 8.69 5.61
CA SER A 62 14.39 9.72 5.72
C SER A 62 13.81 11.09 5.34
N VAL A 63 14.38 12.15 5.90
CA VAL A 63 14.00 13.53 5.55
C VAL A 63 14.12 13.75 4.03
N GLY A 64 15.21 13.29 3.41
CA GLY A 64 15.42 13.43 1.97
C GLY A 64 14.38 12.67 1.14
N THR A 65 13.96 11.48 1.58
CA THR A 65 12.88 10.73 0.92
C THR A 65 11.55 11.47 1.04
N PHE A 66 11.23 11.98 2.23
CA PHE A 66 10.00 12.74 2.45
C PHE A 66 9.98 14.04 1.65
N GLN A 67 11.13 14.73 1.55
CA GLN A 67 11.28 15.94 0.74
C GLN A 67 11.02 15.69 -0.74
N LYS A 68 11.43 14.52 -1.28
CA LYS A 68 11.08 14.13 -2.65
C LYS A 68 9.58 14.02 -2.83
N TYR A 69 8.86 13.39 -1.90
CA TYR A 69 7.39 13.35 -1.95
C TYR A 69 6.75 14.75 -1.94
N LEU A 70 7.26 15.66 -1.11
CA LEU A 70 6.84 17.05 -1.08
C LEU A 70 7.05 17.76 -2.43
N ASN A 71 8.17 17.49 -3.09
CA ASN A 71 8.51 18.13 -4.37
C ASN A 71 7.83 17.47 -5.58
N GLU A 72 7.47 16.19 -5.51
CA GLU A 72 6.83 15.44 -6.60
C GLU A 72 5.30 15.58 -6.60
N LYS A 73 4.70 15.81 -5.43
CA LYS A 73 3.25 15.96 -5.26
C LYS A 73 2.79 17.42 -5.11
N MET A 74 3.71 18.38 -5.27
CA MET A 74 3.44 19.81 -5.42
C MET A 74 3.95 20.30 -6.78
#